data_AF-A0A1S3JB34-F1
#
_entry.id   AF-A0A1S3JB34-F1
#
_cell.length_a   1.000
_cell.length_b   1.000
_cell.length_c   1.000
_cell.angle_alpha   90.00
_cell.angle_beta   90.00
_cell.angle_gamma   90.00
#
_symmetry.space_group_name_H-M   'P 1'
#
loop_
_entity.id
_entity.type
_entity.pdbx_description
1 polymer ?
#
loop_
_entity_poly.entity_id
_entity_poly.type
_entity_poly.pdbx_seq_one_letter_code
_entity_poly.pdbx_strand_id
1 'polypeptide(L)'
;MAEGRQKSETKTDDGRDSNREEETSKDTSPKTPVKERGHMLYSFLTGQYMPIPEKDWLGRCRKVTEFEKLNRVGEGTYGIVYRARDMKTNEIVALKMMRMEREKDGIPISGLREINILLNLHHENIVTSTEVVVGKSLD
;
A
#
# COMPACT_ATOMS: atom_id res chain seq x y z
N MET A 1 64.03 -4.21 -8.62
CA MET A 1 64.90 -3.02 -8.60
C MET A 1 65.38 -2.75 -10.01
N ALA A 2 64.88 -1.69 -10.63
CA ALA A 2 65.56 -0.86 -11.64
C ALA A 2 64.50 0.10 -12.20
N GLU A 3 64.63 1.37 -11.85
CA GLU A 3 63.82 2.50 -12.29
C GLU A 3 64.16 2.90 -13.73
N GLY A 4 63.27 3.67 -14.36
CA GLY A 4 63.70 4.82 -15.14
C GLY A 4 63.05 5.01 -16.51
N ARG A 5 62.25 6.08 -16.60
CA ARG A 5 62.54 7.31 -17.39
C ARG A 5 61.38 7.80 -18.28
N GLN A 6 61.06 9.08 -18.06
CA GLN A 6 60.09 9.95 -18.72
C GLN A 6 60.47 10.34 -20.16
N LYS A 7 59.46 10.74 -20.97
CA LYS A 7 59.35 11.97 -21.81
C LYS A 7 58.12 11.83 -22.75
N SER A 8 57.06 12.67 -22.72
CA SER A 8 56.89 14.12 -22.98
C SER A 8 56.23 14.39 -24.36
N GLU A 9 55.30 15.36 -24.40
CA GLU A 9 54.89 16.22 -25.55
C GLU A 9 53.93 15.62 -26.62
N THR A 10 52.91 16.27 -27.20
CA THR A 10 52.23 17.60 -27.07
C THR A 10 50.85 17.56 -27.79
N LYS A 11 49.94 18.46 -27.35
CA LYS A 11 48.63 18.88 -27.90
C LYS A 11 48.35 18.73 -29.41
N THR A 12 47.10 18.40 -29.74
CA THR A 12 46.26 19.17 -30.70
C THR A 12 44.80 19.12 -30.28
N ASP A 13 44.20 20.30 -30.18
CA ASP A 13 42.78 20.63 -29.99
C ASP A 13 42.08 20.59 -31.36
N ASP A 14 40.85 20.07 -31.43
CA ASP A 14 39.85 20.47 -32.43
C ASP A 14 38.49 19.88 -32.06
N GLY A 15 37.58 20.76 -31.65
CA GLY A 15 36.22 20.43 -31.25
C GLY A 15 35.32 19.96 -32.39
N ARG A 16 34.28 19.21 -32.02
CA ARG A 16 32.96 19.24 -32.66
C ARG A 16 31.89 18.59 -31.78
N ASP A 17 30.98 19.43 -31.30
CA ASP A 17 29.71 19.08 -30.67
C ASP A 17 28.85 18.19 -31.58
N SER A 18 28.22 17.18 -31.00
CA SER A 18 26.93 16.68 -31.50
C SER A 18 26.11 16.11 -30.34
N ASN A 19 25.30 17.01 -29.76
CA ASN A 19 24.15 16.70 -28.91
C ASN A 19 23.26 15.68 -29.61
N ARG A 20 23.10 14.49 -29.02
CA ARG A 20 22.03 13.55 -29.35
C ARG A 20 21.08 13.51 -28.16
N GLU A 21 20.02 14.29 -28.26
CA GLU A 21 18.96 14.37 -27.27
C GLU A 21 18.28 13.01 -27.13
N GLU A 22 18.44 12.41 -25.94
CA GLU A 22 17.78 11.18 -25.53
C GLU A 22 16.37 11.58 -25.05
N GLU A 23 15.37 11.44 -25.92
CA GLU A 23 13.96 11.64 -25.59
C GLU A 23 13.52 10.62 -24.53
N THR A 24 13.63 11.00 -23.27
CA THR A 24 13.03 10.26 -22.16
C THR A 24 11.52 10.50 -22.17
N SER A 25 10.78 9.50 -22.63
CA SER A 25 9.34 9.41 -22.44
C SER A 25 9.02 9.62 -20.95
N LYS A 26 8.33 10.72 -20.61
CA LYS A 26 7.84 10.98 -19.25
C LYS A 26 6.83 9.89 -18.87
N ASP A 27 7.35 8.83 -18.26
CA ASP A 27 6.58 7.90 -17.46
C ASP A 27 5.98 8.67 -16.28
N THR A 28 4.71 9.08 -16.42
CA THR A 28 3.91 9.82 -15.43
C THR A 28 3.47 8.95 -14.24
N SER A 29 4.07 7.78 -14.05
CA SER A 29 3.80 6.94 -12.88
C SER A 29 4.40 7.61 -11.63
N PRO A 30 3.64 7.80 -10.53
CA PRO A 30 4.17 8.39 -9.31
C PRO A 30 5.22 7.47 -8.68
N LYS A 31 6.50 7.86 -8.74
CA LYS A 31 7.67 7.06 -8.28
C LYS A 31 8.12 7.31 -6.83
N THR A 32 7.35 8.02 -6.02
CA THR A 32 7.80 8.38 -4.65
C THR A 32 7.15 7.51 -3.57
N PRO A 33 7.93 7.03 -2.58
CA PRO A 33 7.40 6.29 -1.44
C PRO A 33 6.48 7.17 -0.59
N VAL A 34 5.36 6.59 -0.15
CA VAL A 34 4.22 7.21 0.58
C VAL A 34 4.61 7.86 1.94
N LYS A 35 5.89 7.83 2.34
CA LYS A 35 6.29 8.05 3.74
C LYS A 35 6.45 9.50 4.22
N GLU A 36 6.49 10.52 3.36
CA GLU A 36 6.91 11.87 3.83
C GLU A 36 5.95 13.03 3.55
N ARG A 37 4.90 12.81 2.76
CA ARG A 37 3.80 13.79 2.64
C ARG A 37 2.60 13.17 3.35
N GLY A 38 1.93 13.94 4.22
CA GLY A 38 0.72 13.48 4.90
C GLY A 38 -0.32 12.91 3.92
N HIS A 39 -1.44 12.39 4.43
CA HIS A 39 -2.47 11.78 3.59
C HIS A 39 -2.97 12.77 2.52
N MET A 40 -2.50 12.62 1.27
CA MET A 40 -2.82 13.49 0.13
C MET A 40 -3.40 12.65 -1.00
N LEU A 41 -4.44 13.16 -1.66
CA LEU A 41 -4.97 12.60 -2.90
C LEU A 41 -4.40 13.35 -4.09
N TYR A 42 -4.19 12.64 -5.19
CA TYR A 42 -3.86 13.24 -6.48
C TYR A 42 -5.13 13.34 -7.32
N SER A 43 -5.46 14.55 -7.76
CA SER A 43 -6.57 14.78 -8.68
C SER A 43 -6.10 14.58 -10.12
N PHE A 44 -6.59 13.54 -10.78
CA PHE A 44 -6.31 13.32 -12.22
C PHE A 44 -6.95 14.39 -13.12
N LEU A 45 -7.97 15.11 -12.61
CA LEU A 45 -8.64 16.17 -13.36
C LEU A 45 -7.88 17.50 -13.31
N THR A 46 -7.33 17.86 -12.15
CA THR A 46 -6.64 19.15 -11.96
C THR A 46 -5.11 19.01 -11.96
N GLY A 47 -4.58 17.79 -11.91
CA GLY A 47 -3.15 17.50 -11.83
C GLY A 47 -2.51 17.91 -10.50
N GLN A 48 -3.30 18.23 -9.48
CA GLN A 48 -2.85 18.76 -8.20
C GLN A 48 -3.06 17.78 -7.05
N TYR A 49 -2.21 17.89 -6.02
CA TYR A 49 -2.38 17.19 -4.76
C TYR A 49 -3.32 17.96 -3.83
N MET A 50 -4.22 17.25 -3.15
CA MET A 50 -5.12 17.80 -2.15
C MET A 50 -4.99 17.03 -0.83
N PRO A 51 -4.94 17.70 0.33
CA PRO A 51 -4.87 17.03 1.62
C PRO A 51 -6.19 16.32 1.93
N ILE A 52 -6.12 15.12 2.51
CA ILE A 52 -7.28 14.40 3.03
C ILE A 52 -7.53 14.91 4.47
N PRO A 53 -8.73 15.42 4.77
CA PRO A 53 -9.08 15.76 6.14
C PRO A 53 -8.92 14.56 7.07
N GLU A 54 -8.45 14.77 8.30
CA GLU A 54 -8.16 13.68 9.26
C GLU A 54 -9.35 12.74 9.50
N LYS A 55 -10.55 13.32 9.55
CA LYS A 55 -11.82 12.58 9.67
C LYS A 55 -12.06 11.57 8.54
N ASP A 56 -11.46 11.77 7.37
CA ASP A 56 -11.69 10.99 6.16
C ASP A 56 -10.54 9.99 5.88
N TRP A 57 -9.50 9.94 6.71
CA TRP A 57 -8.33 9.06 6.50
C TRP A 57 -8.68 7.57 6.45
N LEU A 58 -9.69 7.17 7.21
CA LEU A 58 -10.18 5.79 7.27
C LEU A 58 -11.35 5.54 6.30
N GLY A 59 -11.70 6.54 5.50
CA GLY A 59 -12.86 6.52 4.62
C GLY A 59 -14.15 6.31 5.40
N ARG A 60 -15.04 5.50 4.82
CA ARG A 60 -16.38 5.20 5.38
C ARG A 60 -16.43 3.91 6.21
N CYS A 61 -15.29 3.25 6.42
CA CYS A 61 -15.25 1.99 7.16
C CYS A 61 -15.47 2.22 8.66
N ARG A 62 -16.18 1.32 9.33
CA ARG A 62 -16.30 1.34 10.80
C ARG A 62 -14.96 1.08 11.46
N LYS A 63 -14.82 1.56 12.69
CA LYS A 63 -13.62 1.32 13.49
C LYS A 63 -13.64 -0.07 14.09
N VAL A 64 -12.49 -0.75 14.08
CA VAL A 64 -12.35 -2.07 14.71
C VAL A 64 -12.63 -2.04 16.22
N THR A 65 -12.47 -0.89 16.87
CA THR A 65 -12.76 -0.67 18.30
C THR A 65 -14.25 -0.78 18.65
N GLU A 66 -15.13 -0.82 17.65
CA GLU A 66 -16.57 -1.08 17.85
C GLU A 66 -16.90 -2.57 17.96
N PHE A 67 -15.87 -3.43 18.00
CA PHE A 67 -16.00 -4.88 18.13
C PHE A 67 -15.18 -5.34 19.33
N GLU A 68 -15.85 -6.03 20.25
CA GLU A 68 -15.21 -6.67 21.40
C GLU A 68 -14.55 -7.96 20.92
N LYS A 69 -13.22 -8.00 20.89
CA LYS A 69 -12.47 -9.21 20.59
C LYS A 69 -12.61 -10.20 21.75
N LEU A 70 -13.03 -11.42 21.43
CA LEU A 70 -13.21 -12.48 22.42
C LEU A 70 -11.98 -13.39 22.45
N ASN A 71 -11.91 -14.37 21.57
CA ASN A 71 -10.80 -15.34 21.51
C ASN A 71 -10.33 -15.54 20.08
N ARG A 72 -9.08 -16.00 19.94
CA ARG A 72 -8.54 -16.44 18.66
C ARG A 72 -9.20 -17.75 18.25
N VAL A 73 -9.62 -17.82 16.99
CA VAL A 73 -10.26 -19.00 16.37
C VAL A 73 -9.25 -19.76 15.54
N GLY A 74 -8.37 -19.06 14.81
CA GLY A 74 -7.37 -19.71 13.98
C GLY A 74 -6.37 -18.74 13.37
N GLU A 75 -5.33 -19.29 12.78
CA GLU A 75 -4.35 -18.55 11.99
C GLU A 75 -4.06 -19.31 10.71
N GLY A 76 -4.00 -18.57 9.61
CA GLY A 76 -3.56 -19.08 8.33
C GLY A 76 -2.45 -18.21 7.74
N THR A 77 -2.06 -18.55 6.52
CA THR A 77 -1.04 -17.82 5.76
C THR A 77 -1.37 -16.33 5.62
N TYR A 78 -2.65 -16.01 5.42
CA TYR A 78 -3.12 -14.67 5.06
C TYR A 78 -3.57 -13.81 6.25
N GLY A 79 -3.64 -14.37 7.46
CA GLY A 79 -4.17 -13.61 8.59
C GLY A 79 -4.54 -14.46 9.80
N ILE A 80 -5.04 -13.77 10.82
CA ILE A 80 -5.53 -14.38 12.06
C ILE A 80 -7.03 -14.13 12.15
N VAL A 81 -7.79 -15.14 12.55
CA VAL A 81 -9.24 -15.05 12.75
C VAL A 81 -9.54 -15.02 14.24
N TYR A 82 -10.32 -14.04 14.65
CA TYR A 82 -10.84 -13.88 16.01
C TYR A 82 -12.36 -14.04 16.01
N ARG A 83 -12.89 -14.64 17.07
CA ARG A 83 -14.29 -14.47 17.44
C ARG A 83 -14.41 -13.11 18.11
N ALA A 84 -15.39 -12.33 17.71
CA ALA A 84 -15.67 -11.03 18.30
C ALA A 84 -17.17 -10.83 18.48
N ARG A 85 -17.55 -9.82 19.26
CA ARG A 85 -18.92 -9.36 19.41
C ARG A 85 -19.03 -7.97 18.79
N ASP A 86 -19.96 -7.77 17.86
CA ASP A 86 -20.30 -6.42 17.42
C ASP A 86 -21.01 -5.69 18.58
N MET A 87 -20.43 -4.59 19.05
CA MET A 87 -20.97 -3.86 20.20
C MET A 87 -22.29 -3.13 19.89
N LYS A 88 -22.62 -2.91 18.60
CA LYS A 88 -23.87 -2.27 18.19
C LYS A 88 -25.03 -3.25 18.17
N THR A 89 -24.83 -4.44 17.61
CA THR A 89 -25.88 -5.44 17.41
C THR A 89 -25.88 -6.53 18.48
N ASN A 90 -24.79 -6.65 19.26
CA ASN A 90 -24.49 -7.77 20.16
C ASN A 90 -24.34 -9.13 19.47
N GLU A 91 -24.18 -9.17 18.15
CA GLU A 91 -24.00 -10.41 17.40
C GLU A 91 -22.56 -10.94 17.49
N ILE A 92 -22.40 -12.26 17.49
CA ILE A 92 -21.10 -12.92 17.42
C ILE A 92 -20.65 -13.01 15.97
N VAL A 93 -19.47 -12.46 15.69
CA VAL A 93 -18.89 -12.38 14.35
C VAL A 93 -17.47 -12.94 14.32
N ALA A 94 -16.98 -13.23 13.11
CA ALA A 94 -15.58 -13.58 12.87
C ALA A 94 -14.83 -12.37 12.28
N LEU A 95 -13.75 -11.94 12.94
CA LEU A 95 -12.85 -10.89 12.45
C LEU A 95 -11.57 -11.52 11.90
N LYS A 96 -11.39 -11.43 10.57
CA LYS A 96 -10.14 -11.83 9.90
C LYS A 96 -9.20 -10.62 9.79
N MET A 97 -8.17 -10.61 10.64
CA MET A 97 -7.10 -9.61 10.58
C MET A 97 -6.10 -9.97 9.48
N MET A 98 -5.99 -9.12 8.46
CA MET A 98 -5.02 -9.28 7.37
C MET A 98 -3.61 -8.92 7.84
N ARG A 99 -2.62 -9.73 7.42
CA ARG A 99 -1.21 -9.45 7.66
C ARG A 99 -0.67 -8.47 6.62
N MET A 100 -0.20 -7.31 7.08
CA MET A 100 0.32 -6.24 6.22
C MET A 100 1.86 -6.23 6.17
N GLU A 101 2.56 -6.96 7.05
CA GLU A 101 4.03 -6.80 7.21
C GLU A 101 4.85 -7.29 6.01
N ARG A 102 4.25 -8.12 5.13
CA ARG A 102 4.97 -8.76 4.02
C ARG A 102 4.94 -7.97 2.72
N GLU A 103 4.14 -6.90 2.63
CA GLU A 103 3.94 -6.15 1.39
C GLU A 103 4.40 -4.71 1.48
N LYS A 104 5.20 -4.29 0.49
CA LYS A 104 5.68 -2.90 0.37
C LYS A 104 4.60 -1.96 -0.16
N ASP A 105 3.58 -2.51 -0.81
CA ASP A 105 2.59 -1.76 -1.60
C ASP A 105 1.21 -1.67 -0.91
N GLY A 106 1.15 -1.92 0.39
CA GLY A 106 -0.07 -1.76 1.18
C GLY A 106 -0.84 -3.07 1.36
N ILE A 107 -2.13 -3.09 0.98
CA ILE A 107 -3.02 -4.23 1.22
C ILE A 107 -2.67 -5.38 0.27
N PRO A 108 -2.52 -6.62 0.76
CA PRO A 108 -2.30 -7.78 -0.09
C PRO A 108 -3.31 -7.93 -1.21
N ILE A 109 -2.82 -8.14 -2.45
CA ILE A 109 -3.69 -8.35 -3.61
C ILE A 109 -4.60 -9.56 -3.44
N SER A 110 -4.14 -10.59 -2.71
CA SER A 110 -4.96 -11.73 -2.32
C SER A 110 -6.12 -11.30 -1.41
N GLY A 111 -5.86 -10.41 -0.44
CA GLY A 111 -6.88 -9.86 0.44
C GLY A 111 -7.93 -9.03 -0.30
N LEU A 112 -7.49 -8.20 -1.26
CA LEU A 112 -8.42 -7.44 -2.11
C LEU A 112 -9.33 -8.35 -2.95
N ARG A 113 -8.78 -9.45 -3.49
CA ARG A 113 -9.58 -10.45 -4.22
C ARG A 113 -10.62 -11.10 -3.33
N GLU A 114 -10.23 -11.51 -2.13
CA GLU A 114 -11.16 -12.11 -1.16
C GLU A 114 -12.29 -11.15 -0.78
N ILE A 115 -11.96 -9.89 -0.46
CA ILE A 115 -12.95 -8.86 -0.12
C ILE A 115 -13.94 -8.67 -1.28
N ASN A 116 -13.43 -8.49 -2.50
CA ASN A 116 -14.30 -8.25 -3.64
C ASN A 116 -15.20 -9.45 -3.96
N ILE A 117 -14.70 -10.68 -3.81
CA ILE A 117 -15.50 -11.87 -4.06
C ILE A 117 -16.56 -12.03 -2.97
N LEU A 118 -16.19 -11.95 -1.70
CA LEU A 118 -17.11 -12.25 -0.59
C LEU A 118 -18.13 -11.14 -0.33
N LEU A 119 -17.84 -9.87 -0.65
CA LEU A 119 -18.83 -8.79 -0.56
C LEU A 119 -19.90 -8.87 -1.65
N ASN A 120 -19.62 -9.53 -2.77
CA ASN A 120 -20.54 -9.64 -3.90
C ASN A 120 -21.31 -10.98 -3.92
N LEU A 121 -20.87 -11.98 -3.14
CA LEU A 121 -21.50 -13.31 -3.09
C LEU A 121 -22.45 -13.43 -1.90
N HIS A 122 -23.71 -13.79 -2.18
CA HIS A 122 -24.74 -14.03 -1.19
C HIS A 122 -25.42 -15.37 -1.48
N HIS A 123 -25.12 -16.39 -0.68
CA HIS A 123 -25.66 -17.73 -0.85
C HIS A 123 -25.62 -18.49 0.47
N GLU A 124 -26.63 -19.32 0.75
CA GLU A 124 -26.77 -20.06 2.01
C GLU A 124 -25.54 -20.90 2.38
N ASN A 125 -24.91 -21.52 1.37
CA ASN A 125 -23.74 -22.39 1.54
C ASN A 125 -22.39 -21.67 1.37
N ILE A 126 -22.37 -20.33 1.31
CA ILE A 126 -21.14 -19.54 1.19
C ILE A 126 -21.09 -18.57 2.36
N VAL A 127 -19.92 -18.41 2.95
CA VAL A 127 -19.72 -17.42 4.02
C VAL A 127 -19.92 -16.00 3.49
N THR A 128 -20.78 -15.23 4.15
CA THR A 128 -21.01 -13.82 3.79
C THR A 128 -20.00 -12.93 4.50
N SER A 129 -19.36 -12.01 3.75
CA SER A 129 -18.60 -10.93 4.35
C SER A 129 -19.51 -9.73 4.59
N THR A 130 -19.73 -9.36 5.86
CA THR A 130 -20.65 -8.28 6.22
C THR A 130 -20.07 -6.90 5.92
N GLU A 131 -18.83 -6.67 6.34
CA GLU A 131 -18.16 -5.38 6.16
C GLU A 131 -16.64 -5.48 6.31
N VAL A 132 -15.95 -4.43 5.88
CA VAL A 132 -14.53 -4.22 6.14
C VAL A 132 -14.39 -3.13 7.21
N VAL A 133 -13.63 -3.45 8.24
CA VAL A 133 -13.37 -2.54 9.37
C VAL A 133 -11.88 -2.21 9.45
N VAL A 134 -11.57 -1.03 9.96
CA VAL A 134 -10.19 -0.52 9.99
C VAL A 134 -9.80 -0.03 11.37
N GLY A 135 -8.54 -0.20 11.74
CA GLY A 135 -8.01 0.23 13.02
C GLY A 135 -6.54 -0.09 13.17
N LYS A 136 -5.89 0.53 14.16
CA LYS A 136 -4.45 0.38 14.42
C LYS A 136 -4.11 -0.94 15.09
N SER A 137 -5.01 -1.45 15.93
CA SER A 137 -4.87 -2.72 16.61
C SER A 137 -6.23 -3.25 17.07
N LEU A 138 -6.25 -4.54 17.36
CA LEU A 138 -7.37 -5.31 17.92
C LEU A 138 -7.13 -5.56 19.43
N ASP A 139 -6.45 -4.65 20.12
CA ASP A 139 -6.12 -4.78 21.55
C ASP A 139 -7.33 -4.53 22.44
#